data_AF-A0A3A4PWS2-F1
#
_entry.id   AF-A0A3A4PWS2-F1
#
_cell.length_a   1.000
_cell.length_b   1.000
_cell.length_c   1.000
_cell.angle_alpha   90.00
_cell.angle_beta   90.00
_cell.angle_gamma   90.00
#
_symmetry.space_group_name_H-M   'P 1'
#
loop_
_entity.id
_entity.type
_entity.pdbx_description
1 polymer ?
#
loop_
_entity_poly.entity_id
_entity_poly.type
_entity_poly.pdbx_seq_one_letter_code
_entity_poly.pdbx_strand_id
1 'polypeptide(L)'
;MPIDPAEVFKVMQCAYRNGVLDKFMVIQGEALEAVMAEANVNMGDLLNRMDEAGEETVMRIDRLLDRAGPLMKYLDNDRLMKVASRLLDLVPVKKMMVANMKNSILKTLSDSPPPSLADKLRALVGKAA
;
A
#
# COMPACT_ATOMS: atom_id res chain seq x y z
N MET A 1 17.12 -1.51 -14.91
CA MET A 1 18.40 -1.66 -14.17
C MET A 1 17.96 -2.19 -12.82
N PRO A 2 18.44 -3.36 -12.36
CA PRO A 2 18.00 -3.90 -11.08
C PRO A 2 18.26 -2.86 -10.00
N ILE A 3 17.26 -2.61 -9.15
CA ILE A 3 17.43 -1.67 -8.03
C ILE A 3 18.58 -2.19 -7.16
N ASP A 4 19.55 -1.32 -6.87
CA ASP A 4 20.60 -1.64 -5.92
C ASP A 4 19.98 -1.81 -4.52
N PRO A 5 20.11 -2.99 -3.88
CA PRO A 5 19.64 -3.19 -2.51
C PRO A 5 20.13 -2.09 -1.56
N ALA A 6 21.34 -1.56 -1.75
CA ALA A 6 21.87 -0.47 -0.93
C ALA A 6 21.06 0.83 -1.07
N GLU A 7 20.49 1.12 -2.24
CA GLU A 7 19.62 2.29 -2.45
C GLU A 7 18.27 2.10 -1.73
N VAL A 8 17.70 0.89 -1.76
CA VAL A 8 16.47 0.57 -0.99
C VAL A 8 16.72 0.77 0.50
N PHE A 9 17.82 0.22 1.02
CA PHE A 9 18.19 0.37 2.43
C PHE A 9 18.37 1.84 2.83
N LYS A 10 18.99 2.67 1.98
CA LYS A 10 19.11 4.11 2.23
C LYS A 10 17.75 4.80 2.32
N VAL A 11 16.84 4.50 1.40
CA VAL A 11 15.47 5.06 1.43
C VAL A 11 14.73 4.60 2.68
N MET A 12 14.82 3.32 3.05
CA MET A 12 14.21 2.80 4.27
C MET A 12 14.78 3.45 5.53
N GLN A 13 16.11 3.62 5.60
CA GLN A 13 16.77 4.30 6.71
C GLN A 13 16.33 5.77 6.81
N CYS A 14 16.18 6.46 5.67
CA CYS A 14 15.68 7.83 5.62
C CYS A 14 14.21 7.92 6.08
N ALA A 15 13.36 6.99 5.63
CA ALA A 15 11.96 6.90 6.04
C ALA A 15 11.83 6.60 7.55
N TYR A 16 12.66 5.70 8.10
CA TYR A 16 12.72 5.40 9.53
C TYR A 16 13.09 6.64 10.34
N ARG A 17 14.20 7.30 9.98
CA ARG A 17 14.69 8.50 10.68
C ARG A 17 13.66 9.63 10.73
N ASN A 18 12.78 9.72 9.73
CA ASN A 18 11.75 10.74 9.63
C ASN A 18 10.37 10.28 10.15
N GLY A 19 10.30 9.12 10.80
CA GLY A 19 9.07 8.57 11.40
C GLY A 19 8.00 8.16 10.39
N VAL A 20 8.37 8.03 9.10
CA VAL A 20 7.45 7.62 8.04
C VAL A 20 7.10 6.15 8.19
N LEU A 21 8.09 5.30 8.50
CA LEU A 21 7.86 3.86 8.67
C LEU A 21 6.93 3.58 9.85
N ASP A 22 7.13 4.24 11.00
CA ASP A 22 6.29 4.03 12.18
C ASP A 22 4.82 4.35 11.89
N LYS A 23 4.56 5.49 11.22
CA LYS A 23 3.22 5.89 10.80
C LYS A 23 2.61 4.91 9.80
N PHE A 24 3.43 4.41 8.89
CA PHE A 24 3.00 3.42 7.90
C PHE A 24 2.64 2.08 8.56
N MET A 25 3.37 1.65 9.58
CA MET A 25 3.05 0.43 10.35
C MET A 25 1.72 0.58 11.10
N VAL A 26 1.43 1.75 11.67
CA VAL A 26 0.13 2.03 12.29
C VAL A 26 -1.00 1.96 11.26
N ILE A 27 -0.81 2.55 10.07
CA ILE A 27 -1.78 2.47 8.96
C ILE A 27 -2.03 1.02 8.53
N GLN A 28 -0.96 0.22 8.41
CA GLN A 28 -1.09 -1.19 8.08
C GLN A 28 -1.87 -1.96 9.15
N GLY A 29 -1.56 -1.75 10.43
CA GLY A 29 -2.27 -2.37 11.54
C GLY A 29 -3.77 -2.07 11.50
N GLU A 30 -4.14 -0.79 11.37
CA GLU A 30 -5.54 -0.36 11.27
C GLU A 30 -6.25 -0.96 10.03
N ALA A 31 -5.54 -1.05 8.89
CA ALA A 31 -6.10 -1.65 7.70
C ALA A 31 -6.35 -3.15 7.87
N LEU A 32 -5.40 -3.88 8.46
CA LEU A 32 -5.52 -5.32 8.71
C LEU A 32 -6.64 -5.62 9.71
N GLU A 33 -6.73 -4.87 10.80
CA GLU A 33 -7.83 -4.98 11.77
C GLU A 33 -9.20 -4.75 11.09
N ALA A 34 -9.30 -3.74 10.23
CA ALA A 34 -10.52 -3.46 9.49
C ALA A 34 -10.87 -4.59 8.50
N VAL A 35 -9.88 -5.20 7.84
CA VAL A 35 -10.10 -6.36 6.95
C VAL A 35 -10.59 -7.56 7.75
N MET A 36 -9.94 -7.87 8.88
CA MET A 36 -10.33 -8.99 9.74
C MET A 36 -11.78 -8.84 10.24
N ALA A 37 -12.15 -7.62 10.64
CA ALA A 37 -13.51 -7.31 11.07
C ALA A 37 -14.55 -7.47 9.94
N GLU A 38 -14.22 -7.08 8.71
CA GLU A 38 -15.15 -7.10 7.58
C GLU A 38 -15.25 -8.49 6.90
N ALA A 39 -14.13 -9.19 6.74
CA ALA A 39 -14.10 -10.52 6.14
C ALA A 39 -14.37 -11.65 7.14
N ASN A 40 -14.47 -11.33 8.44
CA ASN A 40 -14.65 -12.29 9.54
C ASN A 40 -13.60 -13.41 9.52
N VAL A 41 -12.35 -13.03 9.29
CA VAL A 41 -11.18 -13.93 9.23
C VAL A 41 -10.20 -13.58 10.33
N ASN A 42 -9.47 -14.58 10.84
CA ASN A 42 -8.39 -14.32 11.80
C ASN A 42 -7.08 -13.94 11.06
N MET A 43 -6.11 -13.38 11.79
CA MET A 43 -4.83 -12.94 11.20
C MET A 43 -4.05 -14.11 10.56
N GLY A 44 -4.15 -15.32 11.12
CA GLY A 44 -3.50 -16.51 10.57
C GLY A 44 -4.06 -16.88 9.19
N ASP A 45 -5.39 -16.87 9.04
CA ASP A 45 -6.07 -17.14 7.78
C ASP A 45 -5.74 -16.07 6.73
N LEU A 46 -5.63 -14.81 7.17
CA LEU A 46 -5.25 -13.69 6.32
C LEU A 46 -3.83 -13.86 5.76
N LEU A 47 -2.88 -14.20 6.65
CA LEU A 47 -1.48 -14.41 6.27
C LEU A 47 -1.33 -15.61 5.33
N ASN A 48 -2.02 -16.72 5.61
CA ASN A 48 -1.98 -17.91 4.74
C ASN A 48 -2.47 -17.59 3.31
N ARG A 49 -3.56 -16.83 3.17
CA ARG A 49 -4.07 -16.41 1.86
C ARG A 49 -3.16 -15.40 1.15
N MET A 50 -2.47 -14.56 1.91
CA MET A 50 -1.49 -13.63 1.32
C MET A 50 -0.23 -14.36 0.85
N ASP A 51 0.16 -15.44 1.53
CA ASP A 51 1.34 -16.25 1.18
C ASP A 51 1.10 -17.04 -0.12
N GLU A 52 -0.12 -17.52 -0.35
CA GLU A 52 -0.54 -18.18 -1.60
C GLU A 52 -0.45 -17.25 -2.84
N ALA A 53 -0.41 -15.93 -2.66
CA ALA A 53 -0.28 -14.94 -3.75
C ALA A 53 1.18 -14.59 -4.13
N GLY A 54 2.16 -15.36 -3.65
CA GLY A 54 3.59 -15.02 -3.62
C GLY A 54 4.22 -14.64 -4.97
N GLU A 55 4.10 -15.47 -6.02
CA GLU A 55 4.86 -15.23 -7.27
C GLU A 55 4.38 -14.01 -8.05
N GLU A 56 3.06 -13.85 -8.24
CA GLU A 56 2.53 -12.72 -9.01
C GLU A 56 2.78 -11.38 -8.30
N THR A 57 2.67 -11.39 -6.96
CA THR A 57 2.91 -10.20 -6.13
C THR A 57 4.37 -9.78 -6.19
N VAL A 58 5.30 -10.72 -6.08
CA VAL A 58 6.74 -10.46 -6.23
C VAL A 58 7.05 -9.89 -7.61
N MET A 59 6.52 -10.47 -8.68
CA MET A 59 6.72 -9.95 -10.04
C MET A 59 6.13 -8.54 -10.25
N ARG A 60 5.00 -8.23 -9.62
CA ARG A 60 4.40 -6.88 -9.66
C ARG A 60 5.24 -5.87 -8.88
N ILE A 61 5.76 -6.27 -7.72
CA ILE A 61 6.68 -5.44 -6.92
C ILE A 61 7.94 -5.17 -7.72
N ASP A 62 8.57 -6.18 -8.33
CA ASP A 62 9.76 -5.99 -9.17
C ASP A 62 9.50 -5.03 -10.33
N ARG A 63 8.36 -5.15 -11.04
CA ARG A 63 8.00 -4.22 -12.12
C ARG A 63 7.75 -2.79 -11.63
N LEU A 64 7.14 -2.64 -10.45
CA LEU A 64 6.92 -1.33 -9.83
C LEU A 64 8.25 -0.70 -9.42
N LEU A 65 9.13 -1.50 -8.84
CA LEU A 65 10.48 -1.12 -8.45
C LEU A 65 11.30 -0.71 -9.68
N ASP A 66 11.32 -1.50 -10.75
CA ASP A 66 12.01 -1.14 -12.00
C ASP A 66 11.53 0.21 -12.57
N ARG A 67 10.23 0.50 -12.48
CA ARG A 67 9.65 1.79 -12.90
C ARG A 67 9.95 2.92 -11.92
N ALA A 68 10.03 2.61 -10.64
CA ALA A 68 10.31 3.57 -9.57
C ALA A 68 11.81 3.83 -9.36
N GLY A 69 12.70 3.00 -9.91
CA GLY A 69 14.16 3.12 -9.76
C GLY A 69 14.70 4.53 -10.02
N PRO A 70 14.30 5.23 -11.10
CA PRO A 70 14.70 6.63 -11.32
C PRO A 70 14.19 7.60 -10.25
N LEU A 71 13.06 7.29 -9.62
CA LEU A 71 12.45 8.09 -8.55
C LEU A 71 13.07 7.80 -7.17
N MET A 72 13.67 6.62 -6.96
CA MET A 72 14.35 6.24 -5.71
C MET A 72 15.44 7.22 -5.31
N LYS A 73 16.15 7.80 -6.30
CA LYS A 73 17.16 8.86 -6.12
C LYS A 73 16.62 10.16 -5.52
N TYR A 74 15.31 10.37 -5.50
CA TYR A 74 14.68 11.53 -4.87
C TYR A 74 14.03 11.17 -3.52
N LEU A 75 13.86 9.87 -3.24
CA LEU A 75 13.28 9.37 -2.01
C LEU A 75 14.29 9.28 -0.86
N ASP A 76 15.59 9.35 -1.14
CA ASP A 76 16.62 9.50 -0.11
C ASP A 76 16.70 10.93 0.49
N ASN A 77 15.87 11.86 0.00
CA ASN A 77 15.83 13.24 0.43
C ASN A 77 15.04 13.43 1.75
N ASP A 78 15.75 13.81 2.83
CA ASP A 78 15.15 14.09 4.13
C ASP A 78 14.01 15.13 4.09
N ARG A 79 14.10 16.15 3.23
CA ARG A 79 13.03 17.16 3.14
C ARG A 79 11.76 16.56 2.58
N LEU A 80 11.89 15.72 1.56
CA LEU A 80 10.76 15.02 0.95
C LEU A 80 10.15 14.04 1.97
N MET A 81 10.98 13.29 2.68
CA MET A 81 10.54 12.37 3.73
C MET A 81 9.87 13.08 4.91
N LYS A 82 10.32 14.27 5.30
CA LYS A 82 9.64 15.10 6.31
C LYS A 82 8.27 15.57 5.82
N VAL A 83 8.15 15.98 4.56
CA VAL A 83 6.86 16.37 3.98
C VAL A 83 5.93 15.16 3.92
N ALA A 84 6.41 14.01 3.46
CA ALA A 84 5.65 12.76 3.47
C ALA A 84 5.18 12.40 4.88
N SER A 85 6.07 12.46 5.87
CA SER A 85 5.75 12.22 7.28
C SER A 85 4.64 13.15 7.79
N ARG A 86 4.70 14.45 7.45
CA ARG A 86 3.65 15.43 7.83
C ARG A 86 2.33 15.18 7.10
N LEU A 87 2.37 14.76 5.85
CA LEU A 87 1.15 14.39 5.12
C LEU A 87 0.47 13.18 5.77
N LEU A 88 1.23 12.21 6.26
CA LEU A 88 0.69 11.05 6.99
C LEU A 88 0.06 11.42 8.34
N ASP A 89 0.44 12.55 8.95
CA ASP A 89 -0.21 13.06 10.18
C ASP A 89 -1.60 13.62 9.92
N LEU A 90 -1.92 13.95 8.66
CA LEU A 90 -3.24 14.43 8.31
C LEU A 90 -4.24 13.27 8.42
N VAL A 91 -5.17 13.37 9.37
CA VAL A 91 -6.30 12.44 9.55
C VAL A 91 -6.98 12.04 8.23
N PRO A 92 -7.31 12.94 7.29
CA PRO A 92 -7.92 12.54 6.01
C PRO A 92 -6.99 11.67 5.15
N VAL A 93 -5.68 11.96 5.14
CA VAL A 93 -4.69 11.17 4.39
C VAL A 93 -4.55 9.79 5.02
N LYS A 94 -4.41 9.73 6.35
CA LYS A 94 -4.35 8.48 7.10
C LYS A 94 -5.59 7.61 6.82
N LYS A 95 -6.80 8.16 6.96
CA LYS A 95 -8.06 7.44 6.68
C LYS A 95 -8.15 6.94 5.24
N MET A 96 -7.75 7.77 4.28
CA MET A 96 -7.72 7.39 2.87
C MET A 96 -6.74 6.23 2.63
N MET A 97 -5.56 6.26 3.23
CA MET A 97 -4.58 5.18 3.09
C MET A 97 -5.07 3.88 3.72
N VAL A 98 -5.63 3.93 4.93
CA VAL A 98 -6.23 2.77 5.59
C VAL A 98 -7.34 2.18 4.71
N ALA A 99 -8.25 3.01 4.19
CA ALA A 99 -9.34 2.54 3.33
C ALA A 99 -8.83 1.91 2.03
N ASN A 100 -7.85 2.52 1.37
CA ASN A 100 -7.26 1.99 0.13
C ASN A 100 -6.54 0.66 0.36
N MET A 101 -5.82 0.55 1.48
CA MET A 101 -5.11 -0.66 1.84
C MET A 101 -6.09 -1.78 2.20
N LYS A 102 -7.09 -1.49 3.04
CA LYS A 102 -8.20 -2.40 3.34
C LYS A 102 -8.86 -2.93 2.06
N ASN A 103 -9.25 -2.02 1.16
CA ASN A 103 -9.91 -2.40 -0.09
C ASN A 103 -9.01 -3.25 -1.00
N SER A 104 -7.71 -2.97 -1.02
CA SER A 104 -6.74 -3.77 -1.79
C SER A 104 -6.62 -5.18 -1.25
N ILE A 105 -6.56 -5.33 0.09
CA ILE A 105 -6.45 -6.63 0.76
C ILE A 105 -7.76 -7.42 0.63
N LEU A 106 -8.92 -6.79 0.87
CA LEU A 106 -10.22 -7.45 0.68
C LEU A 106 -10.41 -7.97 -0.74
N LYS A 107 -9.94 -7.19 -1.71
CA LYS A 107 -10.00 -7.56 -3.12
C LYS A 107 -9.09 -8.73 -3.48
N THR A 108 -7.92 -8.85 -2.86
CA THR A 108 -7.07 -10.04 -3.00
C THR A 108 -7.67 -11.25 -2.28
N LEU A 109 -8.42 -11.05 -1.20
CA LEU A 109 -9.08 -12.13 -0.46
C LEU A 109 -10.34 -12.66 -1.15
N SER A 110 -10.95 -11.88 -2.03
CA SER A 110 -12.26 -12.19 -2.63
C SER A 110 -12.19 -12.81 -4.03
N ASP A 111 -11.00 -13.14 -4.55
CA ASP A 111 -10.76 -13.66 -5.92
C ASP A 111 -11.47 -12.87 -7.05
N SER A 112 -11.90 -11.65 -6.76
CA SER A 112 -12.74 -10.87 -7.64
C SER A 112 -11.86 -9.98 -8.50
N PRO A 113 -11.88 -10.12 -9.84
CA PRO A 113 -11.01 -9.34 -10.72
C PRO A 113 -11.27 -7.84 -10.52
N PRO A 114 -10.25 -6.98 -10.74
CA PRO A 114 -10.41 -5.53 -10.63
C PRO A 114 -11.63 -5.02 -11.41
N PRO A 115 -12.54 -4.24 -10.78
CA PRO A 115 -13.48 -3.47 -11.57
C PRO A 115 -12.66 -2.56 -12.47
N SER A 116 -12.91 -2.65 -13.77
CA SER A 116 -12.24 -1.84 -14.76
C SER A 116 -12.55 -0.36 -14.51
N LEU A 117 -11.73 0.55 -15.04
CA LEU A 117 -12.03 1.99 -14.99
C LEU A 117 -13.42 2.30 -15.55
N ALA A 118 -13.89 1.49 -16.52
CA ALA A 118 -15.24 1.58 -17.06
C ALA A 118 -16.31 1.19 -16.04
N ASP A 119 -16.06 0.19 -15.18
CA ASP A 119 -17.00 -0.23 -14.14
C ASP A 119 -17.08 0.79 -13.00
N LYS A 120 -15.96 1.42 -12.65
CA LYS A 120 -15.94 2.54 -11.69
C LYS A 120 -16.71 3.76 -12.21
N LEU A 121 -16.57 4.09 -13.49
CA LEU A 121 -17.31 5.17 -14.14
C LEU A 121 -18.81 4.85 -14.23
N ARG A 122 -19.18 3.62 -14.58
CA ARG A 122 -20.58 3.18 -14.59
C ARG A 122 -21.22 3.19 -13.21
N ALA A 123 -20.49 2.79 -12.17
CA ALA A 123 -20.99 2.84 -10.80
C ALA A 123 -21.22 4.27 -10.29
N LEU A 124 -20.44 5.25 -10.77
CA LEU A 124 -20.64 6.66 -10.45
C LEU A 124 -21.81 7.28 -11.24
N VAL A 125 -22.00 6.88 -12.49
CA VAL A 125 -23.10 7.36 -13.34
C VAL A 125 -24.44 6.68 -12.97
N GLY A 126 -24.41 5.42 -12.53
CA GLY A 126 -25.60 4.65 -12.13
C GLY A 126 -26.15 4.98 -10.74
N LYS A 127 -25.43 5.78 -9.94
CA LYS A 127 -25.90 6.27 -8.62
C LYS A 127 -26.59 7.65 -8.68
N ALA A 128 -26.71 8.21 -9.88
CA ALA A 128 -27.29 9.54 -10.12
C ALA A 128 -28.70 9.50 -10.75
N ALA A 129 -29.44 8.40 -10.60
CA ALA A 129 -30.85 8.27 -10.98
C ALA A 129 -31.69 7.80 -9.79
#